data_AF-A0A453EID2-F1
#
_entry.id   AF-A0A453EID2-F1
#
_cell.length_a   1.000
_cell.length_b   1.000
_cell.length_c   1.000
_cell.angle_alpha   90.00
_cell.angle_beta   90.00
_cell.angle_gamma   90.00
#
_symmetry.space_group_name_H-M   'P 1'
#
loop_
_entity.id
_entity.type
_entity.pdbx_description
1 polymer ?
#
loop_
_entity_poly.entity_id
_entity_poly.type
_entity_poly.pdbx_seq_one_letter_code
_entity_poly.pdbx_strand_id
1 'polypeptide(L)'
;LLRRSTPLHSREHAPLKTLIPAAALPATAMDTGVPALPLNPVIAAMFRHLGLDPAEVEGFLSYTHYALPEPPVTADARLFALLPGDSVDRLSRLPDALLGNIVSRIPVKDAARTAALSRRWRGVWRSAPLVLVDSHVHPAGTAYAQRVTCAVSRVLAAHPGPFRCVHLTESPLLAGWLQIVAGKGIQELVLVNRPWPLEIFLPSTFLGMETLTRLYLGLWVFPVTADLPRATCFPNLLELGLCNVIMKSISDLDFILDRSPVLETLCLEGEMFEHCIRLVSQSLRRVQIIGCWVEEIFVVDAPCLERLIQSGGWSPEDHDGNRTKVKIGHAPKLHMLGYLELDPGHVLEVGNTIIKAGARVSPSTMVPSVGILALEVRFGVRNHAKMVPNVLRCFPNVETLHIKVKSPKLLLSSVCAMVLSVADELHVHLTDQIFSLRKPIGPLAS
;
A
#
# COMPACT_ATOMS: atom_id res chain seq x y z
N LEU A 1 -16.69 39.54 -13.51
CA LEU A 1 -15.79 39.46 -14.69
C LEU A 1 -15.77 38.01 -15.17
N LEU A 2 -16.60 37.74 -16.16
CA LEU A 2 -16.71 36.47 -16.88
C LEU A 2 -15.40 36.17 -17.62
N ARG A 3 -14.85 34.97 -17.47
CA ARG A 3 -14.16 34.26 -18.57
C ARG A 3 -14.50 32.77 -18.52
N ARG A 4 -15.40 32.43 -19.43
CA ARG A 4 -15.58 31.19 -20.21
C ARG A 4 -15.16 29.86 -19.57
N SER A 5 -16.21 29.11 -19.26
CA SER A 5 -16.31 27.66 -19.21
C SER A 5 -15.75 26.97 -20.47
N THR A 6 -14.87 26.00 -20.25
CA THR A 6 -14.63 24.85 -21.13
C THR A 6 -15.20 23.59 -20.45
N PRO A 7 -15.81 22.65 -21.19
CA PRO A 7 -16.43 21.48 -20.61
C PRO A 7 -15.38 20.37 -20.41
N LEU A 8 -15.07 20.00 -19.17
CA LEU A 8 -14.26 18.83 -18.86
C LEU A 8 -15.16 17.60 -18.76
N HIS A 9 -15.43 17.00 -19.92
CA HIS A 9 -15.73 15.58 -20.03
C HIS A 9 -14.40 14.84 -20.10
N SER A 10 -13.89 14.39 -18.96
CA SER A 10 -12.98 13.24 -18.84
C SER A 10 -12.79 12.94 -17.35
N ARG A 11 -13.29 11.79 -16.91
CA ARG A 11 -12.84 11.15 -15.67
C ARG A 11 -11.43 10.64 -15.92
N GLU A 12 -10.45 11.51 -15.84
CA GLU A 12 -9.06 11.10 -15.69
C GLU A 12 -8.83 10.74 -14.22
N HIS A 13 -8.66 9.44 -13.99
CA HIS A 13 -8.13 8.90 -12.75
C HIS A 13 -6.82 9.62 -12.43
N ALA A 14 -6.71 10.16 -11.20
CA ALA A 14 -5.46 10.69 -10.70
C ALA A 14 -4.35 9.63 -10.89
N PRO A 15 -3.17 9.99 -11.41
CA PRO A 15 -2.08 9.05 -11.55
C PRO A 15 -1.68 8.60 -10.14
N LEU A 16 -1.78 7.29 -9.89
CA LEU A 16 -1.05 6.65 -8.81
C LEU A 16 0.40 7.12 -8.95
N LYS A 17 0.91 7.80 -7.92
CA LYS A 17 2.32 8.20 -7.83
C LYS A 17 3.17 7.03 -8.35
N THR A 18 4.08 7.31 -9.26
CA THR A 18 5.22 6.44 -9.54
C THR A 18 5.92 6.20 -8.22
N LEU A 19 5.53 5.13 -7.53
CA LEU A 19 6.21 4.60 -6.36
C LEU A 19 7.56 4.10 -6.89
N ILE A 20 8.54 4.98 -6.83
CA ILE A 20 9.94 4.59 -6.77
C ILE A 20 10.02 3.65 -5.56
N PRO A 21 10.46 2.39 -5.73
CA PRO A 21 10.59 1.49 -4.60
C PRO A 21 11.50 2.13 -3.55
N ALA A 22 11.05 2.20 -2.30
CA ALA A 22 11.86 2.65 -1.16
C ALA A 22 13.13 1.80 -0.96
N ALA A 23 13.28 0.69 -1.69
CA ALA A 23 14.46 -0.16 -1.75
C ALA A 23 15.64 0.40 -2.58
N ALA A 24 15.66 1.69 -2.92
CA ALA A 24 16.76 2.34 -3.65
C ALA A 24 17.86 2.94 -2.75
N LEU A 25 17.81 2.75 -1.43
CA LEU A 25 18.84 3.26 -0.52
C LEU A 25 19.86 2.16 -0.18
N PRO A 26 21.16 2.39 -0.41
CA PRO A 26 22.21 1.51 0.11
C PRO A 26 22.15 1.50 1.64
N ALA A 27 22.43 0.35 2.26
CA ALA A 27 22.49 0.17 3.72
C ALA A 27 23.44 1.15 4.45
N THR A 28 24.26 1.90 3.72
CA THR A 28 25.16 2.95 4.25
C THR A 28 24.54 4.35 4.25
N ALA A 29 23.27 4.51 3.89
CA ALA A 29 22.52 5.77 3.95
C ALA A 29 21.31 5.65 4.90
N MET A 30 21.54 5.17 6.13
CA MET A 30 20.50 5.03 7.15
C MET A 30 20.73 6.01 8.31
N ASP A 31 20.58 7.30 8.04
CA ASP A 31 20.19 8.26 9.08
C ASP A 31 18.91 8.94 8.60
N THR A 32 17.77 8.32 8.93
CA THR A 32 16.44 8.76 8.49
C THR A 32 15.88 9.88 9.37
N GLY A 33 16.57 10.25 10.46
CA GLY A 33 16.06 11.21 11.45
C GLY A 33 14.77 10.76 12.18
N VAL A 34 14.29 9.53 11.92
CA VAL A 34 13.15 8.91 12.59
C VAL A 34 13.70 8.08 13.76
N PRO A 35 13.31 8.36 15.02
CA PRO A 35 13.77 7.58 16.17
C PRO A 35 13.48 6.09 15.98
N ALA A 36 14.42 5.23 16.40
CA ALA A 36 14.20 3.79 16.47
C ALA A 36 12.93 3.49 17.27
N LEU A 37 12.14 2.52 16.80
CA LEU A 37 10.86 2.15 17.40
C LEU A 37 11.09 1.16 18.53
N PRO A 38 10.95 1.54 19.82
CA PRO A 38 11.21 0.61 20.91
C PRO A 38 10.26 -0.58 20.87
N LEU A 39 10.81 -1.79 20.82
CA LEU A 39 10.07 -3.05 20.87
C LEU A 39 9.57 -3.33 22.28
N ASN A 40 8.35 -3.87 22.39
CA ASN A 40 7.86 -4.44 23.65
C ASN A 40 8.77 -5.62 24.08
N PRO A 41 9.18 -5.74 25.36
CA PRO A 41 10.00 -6.83 25.88
C PRO A 41 9.57 -8.25 25.49
N VAL A 42 8.27 -8.52 25.39
CA VAL A 42 7.72 -9.84 25.01
C VAL A 42 8.06 -10.17 23.56
N ILE A 43 7.95 -9.20 22.68
CA ILE A 43 8.23 -9.39 21.25
C ILE A 43 9.72 -9.34 20.97
N ALA A 44 10.48 -8.52 21.69
CA ALA A 44 11.93 -8.61 21.68
C ALA A 44 12.40 -10.03 22.08
N ALA A 45 11.70 -10.71 23.00
CA ALA A 45 11.98 -12.10 23.33
C ALA A 45 11.57 -13.08 22.22
N MET A 46 10.43 -12.87 21.56
CA MET A 46 10.01 -13.66 20.39
C MET A 46 11.04 -13.57 19.25
N PHE A 47 11.53 -12.37 18.93
CA PHE A 47 12.57 -12.18 17.92
C PHE A 47 13.89 -12.82 18.31
N ARG A 48 14.30 -12.70 19.59
CA ARG A 48 15.45 -13.46 20.11
C ARG A 48 15.28 -14.96 19.96
N HIS A 49 14.08 -15.51 20.15
CA HIS A 49 13.79 -16.92 19.93
C HIS A 49 13.83 -17.32 18.44
N LEU A 50 13.53 -16.39 17.54
CA LEU A 50 13.66 -16.54 16.09
C LEU A 50 15.09 -16.25 15.59
N GLY A 51 16.04 -15.96 16.49
CA GLY A 51 17.44 -15.68 16.16
C GLY A 51 17.72 -14.27 15.63
N LEU A 52 16.75 -13.35 15.72
CA LEU A 52 16.85 -11.98 15.23
C LEU A 52 17.21 -10.99 16.36
N ASP A 53 18.11 -10.04 16.09
CA ASP A 53 18.43 -8.96 17.02
C ASP A 53 17.28 -7.94 17.05
N PRO A 54 16.65 -7.70 18.22
CA PRO A 54 15.62 -6.68 18.36
C PRO A 54 16.05 -5.31 17.82
N ALA A 55 17.31 -4.88 18.00
CA ALA A 55 17.75 -3.56 17.54
C ALA A 55 17.74 -3.42 16.01
N GLU A 56 18.04 -4.50 15.28
CA GLU A 56 17.92 -4.54 13.82
C GLU A 56 16.44 -4.45 13.41
N VAL A 57 15.57 -5.20 14.09
CA VAL A 57 14.11 -5.17 13.89
C VAL A 57 13.53 -3.78 14.12
N GLU A 58 13.96 -3.04 15.14
CA GLU A 58 13.51 -1.66 15.38
C GLU A 58 13.82 -0.71 14.19
N GLY A 59 14.99 -0.88 13.59
CA GLY A 59 15.39 -0.18 12.37
C GLY A 59 14.47 -0.51 11.18
N PHE A 60 14.13 -1.79 11.00
CA PHE A 60 13.25 -2.25 9.92
C PHE A 60 11.80 -1.77 10.08
N LEU A 61 11.28 -1.69 11.29
CA LEU A 61 9.90 -1.22 11.53
C LEU A 61 9.73 0.27 11.23
N SER A 62 10.81 1.06 11.23
CA SER A 62 10.78 2.49 10.91
C SER A 62 10.29 2.78 9.48
N TYR A 63 10.42 1.80 8.57
CA TYR A 63 10.01 1.91 7.17
C TYR A 63 8.49 1.78 6.95
N THR A 64 7.73 1.33 7.95
CA THR A 64 6.26 1.20 7.85
C THR A 64 5.55 2.50 7.49
N HIS A 65 6.15 3.67 7.74
CA HIS A 65 5.57 4.96 7.37
C HIS A 65 5.55 5.23 5.86
N TYR A 66 6.46 4.63 5.08
CA TYR A 66 6.49 4.84 3.62
C TYR A 66 5.42 4.02 2.87
N ALA A 67 4.89 2.99 3.53
CA ALA A 67 3.88 2.06 3.01
C ALA A 67 2.45 2.63 3.01
N LEU A 68 2.18 3.54 3.95
CA LEU A 68 0.84 3.94 4.31
C LEU A 68 0.34 5.05 3.37
N PRO A 69 -0.96 5.07 3.04
CA PRO A 69 -1.52 6.14 2.22
C PRO A 69 -1.44 7.47 2.98
N GLU A 70 -1.02 8.52 2.27
CA GLU A 70 -1.05 9.88 2.82
C GLU A 70 -2.47 10.27 3.24
N PRO A 71 -2.63 11.03 4.34
CA PRO A 71 -3.93 11.51 4.75
C PRO A 71 -4.53 12.42 3.67
N PRO A 72 -5.86 12.40 3.45
CA PRO A 72 -6.50 13.14 2.37
C PRO A 72 -6.60 14.66 2.62
N VAL A 73 -6.00 15.15 3.72
CA VAL A 73 -5.97 16.56 4.14
C VAL A 73 -4.58 16.90 4.69
N THR A 74 -4.16 18.15 4.54
CA THR A 74 -2.92 18.70 5.11
C THR A 74 -3.26 19.71 6.23
N ALA A 75 -2.40 19.79 7.25
CA ALA A 75 -2.48 20.78 8.33
C ALA A 75 -1.73 22.10 8.02
N ASP A 76 -1.08 22.22 6.87
CA ASP A 76 -0.25 23.37 6.50
C ASP A 76 -1.09 24.62 6.25
N ALA A 77 -2.28 24.42 5.67
CA ALA A 77 -3.24 25.49 5.45
C ALA A 77 -3.87 25.91 6.78
N ARG A 78 -3.51 27.08 7.29
CA ARG A 78 -4.12 27.66 8.48
C ARG A 78 -5.37 28.45 8.11
N LEU A 79 -6.51 28.09 8.70
CA LEU A 79 -7.69 28.95 8.66
C LEU A 79 -7.42 30.20 9.50
N PHE A 80 -7.33 31.36 8.83
CA PHE A 80 -7.25 32.66 9.46
C PHE A 80 -8.56 33.42 9.26
N ALA A 81 -8.99 34.14 10.29
CA ALA A 81 -10.06 35.11 10.14
C ALA A 81 -9.50 36.35 9.45
N LEU A 82 -10.02 36.69 8.28
CA LEU A 82 -9.77 37.99 7.65
C LEU A 82 -10.53 39.07 8.44
N LEU A 83 -9.96 40.27 8.55
CA LEU A 83 -10.66 41.42 9.09
C LEU A 83 -11.93 41.68 8.27
N PRO A 84 -13.03 42.12 8.90
CA PRO A 84 -14.29 42.38 8.20
C PRO A 84 -14.08 43.49 7.17
N GLY A 85 -13.96 43.12 5.90
CA GLY A 85 -14.18 44.02 4.77
C GLY A 85 -15.63 43.90 4.30
N ASP A 86 -16.11 44.87 3.52
CA ASP A 86 -17.44 44.90 2.87
C ASP A 86 -17.66 43.76 1.84
N SER A 87 -17.01 42.61 2.02
CA SER A 87 -17.13 41.45 1.15
C SER A 87 -18.46 40.72 1.39
N VAL A 88 -19.23 40.54 0.32
CA VAL A 88 -20.45 39.72 0.30
C VAL A 88 -20.15 38.31 0.81
N ASP A 89 -20.85 37.87 1.87
CA ASP A 89 -20.78 36.49 2.37
C ASP A 89 -21.45 35.53 1.38
N ARG A 90 -20.62 34.96 0.49
CA ARG A 90 -21.05 33.97 -0.50
C ARG A 90 -21.17 32.56 0.09
N LEU A 91 -20.48 32.27 1.21
CA LEU A 91 -20.51 30.96 1.85
C LEU A 91 -21.88 30.71 2.48
N SER A 92 -22.49 31.73 3.10
CA SER A 92 -23.86 31.62 3.63
C SER A 92 -24.93 31.36 2.58
N ARG A 93 -24.66 31.58 1.28
CA ARG A 93 -25.60 31.30 0.19
C ARG A 93 -25.51 29.87 -0.36
N LEU A 94 -24.47 29.11 -0.03
CA LEU A 94 -24.31 27.73 -0.50
C LEU A 94 -25.31 26.81 0.20
N PRO A 95 -25.87 25.78 -0.46
CA PRO A 95 -26.67 24.73 0.19
C PRO A 95 -25.87 23.91 1.21
N ASP A 96 -26.55 23.32 2.20
CA ASP A 96 -25.92 22.53 3.28
C ASP A 96 -25.08 21.37 2.74
N ALA A 97 -25.49 20.71 1.66
CA ALA A 97 -24.73 19.65 1.03
C ALA A 97 -23.34 20.12 0.54
N LEU A 98 -23.25 21.34 -0.01
CA LEU A 98 -21.97 21.91 -0.43
C LEU A 98 -21.13 22.33 0.76
N LEU A 99 -21.74 22.87 1.81
CA LEU A 99 -21.04 23.17 3.05
C LEU A 99 -20.48 21.90 3.71
N GLY A 100 -21.25 20.82 3.74
CA GLY A 100 -20.82 19.50 4.22
C GLY A 100 -19.64 18.95 3.41
N ASN A 101 -19.66 19.12 2.09
CA ASN A 101 -18.54 18.75 1.22
C ASN A 101 -17.27 19.58 1.45
N ILE A 102 -17.40 20.84 1.89
CA ILE A 102 -16.25 21.65 2.29
C ILE A 102 -15.70 21.13 3.62
N VAL A 103 -16.57 20.91 4.60
CA VAL A 103 -16.20 20.42 5.94
C VAL A 103 -15.55 19.03 5.89
N SER A 104 -15.96 18.15 4.96
CA SER A 104 -15.38 16.81 4.80
C SER A 104 -14.00 16.78 4.13
N ARG A 105 -13.49 17.93 3.70
CA ARG A 105 -12.19 18.08 3.02
C ARG A 105 -11.17 18.86 3.83
N ILE A 106 -11.49 19.18 5.09
CA ILE A 106 -10.59 19.90 6.00
C ILE A 106 -10.32 19.05 7.26
N PRO A 107 -9.18 19.27 7.93
CA PRO A 107 -8.87 18.55 9.17
C PRO A 107 -9.95 18.73 10.25
N VAL A 108 -10.16 17.70 11.09
CA VAL A 108 -11.18 17.70 12.16
C VAL A 108 -11.16 18.95 13.06
N LYS A 109 -9.97 19.50 13.35
CA LYS A 109 -9.82 20.73 14.15
C LYS A 109 -10.48 21.94 13.50
N ASP A 110 -10.35 22.04 12.19
CA ASP A 110 -10.84 23.15 11.38
C ASP A 110 -12.31 22.97 11.05
N ALA A 111 -12.72 21.72 10.77
CA ALA A 111 -14.13 21.33 10.71
C ALA A 111 -14.87 21.75 11.98
N ALA A 112 -14.34 21.42 13.17
CA ALA A 112 -14.95 21.80 14.44
C ALA A 112 -15.04 23.32 14.64
N ARG A 113 -14.06 24.10 14.16
CA ARG A 113 -14.11 25.57 14.21
C ARG A 113 -15.25 26.15 13.38
N THR A 114 -15.63 25.52 12.27
CA THR A 114 -16.75 26.00 11.45
C THR A 114 -18.07 26.04 12.24
N ALA A 115 -18.25 25.16 13.23
CA ALA A 115 -19.42 25.13 14.10
C ALA A 115 -19.58 26.41 14.95
N ALA A 116 -18.53 27.23 15.09
CA ALA A 116 -18.61 28.53 15.75
C ALA A 116 -19.18 29.63 14.85
N LEU A 117 -19.20 29.45 13.52
CA LEU A 117 -19.61 30.49 12.57
C LEU A 117 -21.10 30.83 12.70
N SER A 118 -21.98 29.82 12.79
CA SER A 118 -23.42 30.03 13.02
C SER A 118 -24.13 28.75 13.47
N ARG A 119 -25.40 28.88 13.90
CA ARG A 119 -26.25 27.72 14.24
C ARG A 119 -26.38 26.73 13.07
N ARG A 120 -26.39 27.22 11.84
CA ARG A 120 -26.46 26.40 10.62
C ARG A 120 -25.20 25.56 10.45
N TRP A 121 -24.02 26.17 10.62
CA TRP A 121 -22.74 25.46 10.54
C TRP A 121 -22.56 24.40 11.63
N ARG A 122 -23.19 24.54 12.80
CA ARG A 122 -23.25 23.45 13.79
C ARG A 122 -23.99 22.23 13.26
N GLY A 123 -25.08 22.44 12.52
CA GLY A 123 -25.82 21.36 11.86
C GLY A 123 -24.96 20.68 10.79
N VAL A 124 -24.33 21.48 9.91
CA VAL A 124 -23.42 21.00 8.88
C VAL A 124 -22.30 20.15 9.50
N TRP A 125 -21.63 20.68 10.53
CA TRP A 125 -20.55 19.97 11.23
C TRP A 125 -20.99 18.60 11.73
N ARG A 126 -22.15 18.49 12.39
CA ARG A 126 -22.67 17.21 12.93
C ARG A 126 -23.01 16.16 11.86
N SER A 127 -23.28 16.60 10.63
CA SER A 127 -23.67 15.72 9.52
C SER A 127 -22.54 15.40 8.55
N ALA A 128 -21.43 16.15 8.62
CA ALA A 128 -20.35 16.05 7.65
C ALA A 128 -19.45 14.84 7.97
N PRO A 129 -19.03 14.06 6.94
CA PRO A 129 -18.08 12.98 7.14
C PRO A 129 -16.69 13.55 7.43
N LEU A 130 -16.28 13.54 8.71
CA LEU A 130 -15.07 14.21 9.17
C LEU A 130 -13.78 13.46 8.78
N VAL A 131 -12.67 14.19 8.70
CA VAL A 131 -11.32 13.65 8.51
C VAL A 131 -10.49 13.83 9.78
N LEU A 132 -10.25 12.74 10.49
CA LEU A 132 -9.41 12.69 11.69
C LEU A 132 -8.03 12.18 11.32
N VAL A 133 -7.01 12.99 11.60
CA VAL A 133 -5.59 12.63 11.51
C VAL A 133 -4.98 13.02 12.85
N ASP A 134 -4.39 12.06 13.56
CA ASP A 134 -3.88 12.25 14.92
C ASP A 134 -2.74 13.27 15.02
N SER A 135 -1.79 13.24 14.08
CA SER A 135 -0.69 14.22 13.98
C SER A 135 -1.17 15.67 13.85
N HIS A 136 -2.40 15.89 13.36
CA HIS A 136 -2.98 17.24 13.24
C HIS A 136 -3.57 17.78 14.55
N VAL A 137 -3.78 16.93 15.54
CA VAL A 137 -4.51 17.26 16.78
C VAL A 137 -3.73 16.95 18.06
N HIS A 138 -2.65 16.17 17.98
CA HIS A 138 -1.81 15.84 19.13
C HIS A 138 -0.51 16.66 19.12
N PRO A 139 -0.36 17.70 19.96
CA PRO A 139 0.91 18.39 20.11
C PRO A 139 1.84 17.53 20.96
N ALA A 140 2.98 17.12 20.41
CA ALA A 140 3.95 16.30 21.13
C ALA A 140 4.42 16.96 22.45
N GLY A 141 4.49 16.16 23.53
CA GLY A 141 5.42 16.38 24.65
C GLY A 141 5.13 17.48 25.68
N THR A 142 3.89 17.96 25.87
CA THR A 142 3.60 19.00 26.89
C THR A 142 2.36 18.71 27.75
N ALA A 143 2.27 19.26 28.96
CA ALA A 143 1.05 19.19 29.79
C ALA A 143 -0.21 19.78 29.09
N TYR A 144 0.01 20.65 28.09
CA TYR A 144 -1.03 21.15 27.19
C TYR A 144 -1.60 20.05 26.28
N ALA A 145 -0.80 19.04 25.92
CA ALA A 145 -1.20 17.90 25.11
C ALA A 145 -2.35 17.11 25.74
N GLN A 146 -2.32 16.89 27.06
CA GLN A 146 -3.39 16.16 27.75
C GLN A 146 -4.73 16.92 27.69
N ARG A 147 -4.72 18.23 27.90
CA ARG A 147 -5.93 19.07 27.82
C ARG A 147 -6.50 19.12 26.40
N VAL A 148 -5.64 19.30 25.40
CA VAL A 148 -6.03 19.29 23.98
C VAL A 148 -6.62 17.93 23.63
N THR A 149 -5.95 16.86 24.02
CA THR A 149 -6.43 15.49 23.82
C THR A 149 -7.80 15.27 24.47
N CYS A 150 -7.99 15.62 25.74
CA CYS A 150 -9.28 15.48 26.41
C CYS A 150 -10.38 16.30 25.71
N ALA A 151 -10.05 17.47 25.16
CA ALA A 151 -10.99 18.24 24.35
C ALA A 151 -11.32 17.53 23.02
N VAL A 152 -10.30 17.01 22.32
CA VAL A 152 -10.47 16.25 21.07
C VAL A 152 -11.32 15.00 21.32
N SER A 153 -11.02 14.20 22.34
CA SER A 153 -11.81 13.02 22.71
C SER A 153 -13.28 13.37 22.97
N ARG A 154 -13.57 14.48 23.66
CA ARG A 154 -14.94 14.95 23.88
C ARG A 154 -15.63 15.38 22.58
N VAL A 155 -14.93 16.08 21.69
CA VAL A 155 -15.45 16.49 20.38
C VAL A 155 -15.76 15.26 19.51
N LEU A 156 -14.83 14.29 19.46
CA LEU A 156 -15.02 13.03 18.74
C LEU A 156 -16.16 12.21 19.34
N ALA A 157 -16.29 12.16 20.67
CA ALA A 157 -17.41 11.48 21.34
C ALA A 157 -18.76 12.14 21.02
N ALA A 158 -18.82 13.47 21.02
CA ALA A 158 -20.04 14.23 20.73
C ALA A 158 -20.46 14.22 19.25
N HIS A 159 -19.52 13.98 18.33
CA HIS A 159 -19.82 13.87 16.91
C HIS A 159 -20.49 12.52 16.59
N PRO A 160 -21.70 12.46 16.00
CA PRO A 160 -22.40 11.20 15.78
C PRO A 160 -21.77 10.31 14.69
N GLY A 161 -20.85 10.83 13.89
CA GLY A 161 -20.43 10.24 12.61
C GLY A 161 -21.28 10.81 11.46
N PRO A 162 -20.96 10.52 10.19
CA PRO A 162 -19.91 9.62 9.71
C PRO A 162 -18.47 10.17 9.80
N PHE A 163 -17.49 9.32 9.55
CA PHE A 163 -16.10 9.72 9.28
C PHE A 163 -15.70 9.31 7.87
N ARG A 164 -15.18 10.26 7.10
CA ARG A 164 -14.59 9.95 5.80
C ARG A 164 -13.27 9.22 5.98
N CYS A 165 -12.42 9.69 6.88
CA CYS A 165 -11.11 9.11 7.11
C CYS A 165 -10.71 9.23 8.59
N VAL A 166 -10.19 8.13 9.13
CA VAL A 166 -9.59 8.06 10.46
C VAL A 166 -8.17 7.51 10.28
N HIS A 167 -7.19 8.37 10.48
CA HIS A 167 -5.76 8.08 10.32
C HIS A 167 -5.09 8.22 11.69
N LEU A 168 -4.81 7.08 12.32
CA LEU A 168 -4.22 6.98 13.66
C LEU A 168 -2.89 6.22 13.56
N THR A 169 -1.79 6.94 13.45
CA THR A 169 -0.46 6.35 13.24
C THR A 169 0.54 6.69 14.33
N GLU A 170 0.34 7.76 15.08
CA GLU A 170 1.28 8.30 16.07
C GLU A 170 0.65 8.44 17.47
N SER A 171 -0.66 8.19 17.60
CA SER A 171 -1.40 8.47 18.82
C SER A 171 -1.12 7.47 19.96
N PRO A 172 -0.65 7.93 21.14
CA PRO A 172 -0.56 7.08 22.33
C PRO A 172 -1.93 6.67 22.89
N LEU A 173 -3.03 7.19 22.32
CA LEU A 173 -4.40 6.97 22.76
C LEU A 173 -5.21 6.18 21.74
N LEU A 174 -4.52 5.43 20.88
CA LEU A 174 -5.08 4.56 19.87
C LEU A 174 -6.28 3.76 20.41
N ALA A 175 -6.12 3.05 21.53
CA ALA A 175 -7.21 2.27 22.14
C ALA A 175 -8.44 3.12 22.47
N GLY A 176 -8.26 4.27 23.12
CA GLY A 176 -9.36 5.14 23.53
C GLY A 176 -10.10 5.75 22.33
N TRP A 177 -9.36 6.19 21.32
CA TRP A 177 -9.97 6.77 20.12
C TRP A 177 -10.64 5.72 19.24
N LEU A 178 -10.08 4.50 19.14
CA LEU A 178 -10.74 3.37 18.48
C LEU A 178 -12.11 3.10 19.09
N GLN A 179 -12.23 3.08 20.42
CA GLN A 179 -13.53 2.90 21.09
C GLN A 179 -14.50 4.05 20.80
N ILE A 180 -14.01 5.29 20.72
CA ILE A 180 -14.85 6.46 20.43
C ILE A 180 -15.39 6.44 19.00
N VAL A 181 -14.58 6.03 18.02
CA VAL A 181 -14.98 6.03 16.60
C VAL A 181 -15.63 4.72 16.16
N ALA A 182 -15.55 3.67 16.97
CA ALA A 182 -16.23 2.41 16.72
C ALA A 182 -17.74 2.65 16.51
N GLY A 183 -18.28 2.09 15.43
CA GLY A 183 -19.70 2.22 15.08
C GLY A 183 -20.12 3.59 14.52
N LYS A 184 -19.20 4.54 14.33
CA LYS A 184 -19.52 5.88 13.77
C LYS A 184 -19.46 5.96 12.25
N GLY A 185 -19.50 4.84 11.55
CA GLY A 185 -19.49 4.76 10.08
C GLY A 185 -18.24 5.38 9.45
N ILE A 186 -17.17 4.60 9.34
CA ILE A 186 -15.88 5.03 8.80
C ILE A 186 -15.74 4.51 7.36
N GLN A 187 -15.29 5.36 6.44
CA GLN A 187 -15.03 4.97 5.05
C GLN A 187 -13.57 4.54 4.83
N GLU A 188 -12.63 5.26 5.40
CA GLU A 188 -11.19 5.01 5.27
C GLU A 188 -10.57 4.91 6.67
N LEU A 189 -9.95 3.79 6.98
CA LEU A 189 -9.35 3.52 8.28
C LEU A 189 -7.88 3.15 8.11
N VAL A 190 -6.98 3.94 8.68
CA VAL A 190 -5.54 3.71 8.69
C VAL A 190 -5.06 3.68 10.13
N LEU A 191 -4.56 2.53 10.57
CA LEU A 191 -4.17 2.30 11.96
C LEU A 191 -2.76 1.74 12.05
N VAL A 192 -1.90 2.37 12.84
CA VAL A 192 -0.59 1.81 13.19
C VAL A 192 -0.50 1.64 14.69
N ASN A 193 -0.25 0.41 15.14
CA ASN A 193 -0.18 0.10 16.56
C ASN A 193 1.22 0.34 17.13
N ARG A 194 1.43 1.53 17.71
CA ARG A 194 2.69 1.97 18.30
C ARG A 194 2.58 2.31 19.80
N PRO A 195 3.62 2.02 20.61
CA PRO A 195 4.80 1.19 20.31
C PRO A 195 4.43 -0.26 20.00
N TRP A 196 5.24 -0.96 19.18
CA TRP A 196 4.81 -2.22 18.60
C TRP A 196 5.14 -3.45 19.46
N PRO A 197 4.19 -4.39 19.55
CA PRO A 197 2.74 -4.21 19.57
C PRO A 197 2.32 -3.77 20.98
N LEU A 198 1.41 -2.80 21.05
CA LEU A 198 0.55 -2.71 22.23
C LEU A 198 -0.35 -3.94 22.22
N GLU A 199 -0.67 -4.48 23.41
CA GLU A 199 -1.66 -5.55 23.61
C GLU A 199 -3.10 -5.05 23.34
N ILE A 200 -3.30 -4.36 22.23
CA ILE A 200 -4.57 -3.83 21.76
C ILE A 200 -5.05 -4.77 20.66
N PHE A 201 -6.26 -5.30 20.83
CA PHE A 201 -6.95 -6.03 19.78
C PHE A 201 -7.77 -5.07 18.95
N LEU A 202 -7.74 -5.25 17.63
CA LEU A 202 -8.62 -4.50 16.73
C LEU A 202 -10.07 -4.88 17.07
N PRO A 203 -10.93 -3.93 17.49
CA PRO A 203 -12.32 -4.25 17.79
C PRO A 203 -13.01 -4.90 16.60
N SER A 204 -13.75 -5.98 16.85
CA SER A 204 -14.50 -6.71 15.80
C SER A 204 -15.53 -5.83 15.09
N THR A 205 -15.94 -4.71 15.69
CA THR A 205 -16.82 -3.71 15.06
C THR A 205 -16.23 -3.08 13.79
N PHE A 206 -14.90 -3.09 13.61
CA PHE A 206 -14.25 -2.68 12.36
C PHE A 206 -14.22 -3.81 11.32
N LEU A 207 -14.24 -5.07 11.77
CA LEU A 207 -14.26 -6.28 10.96
C LEU A 207 -15.71 -6.65 10.65
N GLY A 208 -16.32 -6.00 9.67
CA GLY A 208 -17.79 -6.06 9.48
C GLY A 208 -18.43 -4.75 9.09
N MET A 209 -17.66 -3.65 9.13
CA MET A 209 -18.22 -2.32 8.94
C MET A 209 -18.62 -2.08 7.48
N GLU A 210 -19.91 -2.01 7.21
CA GLU A 210 -20.44 -1.84 5.85
C GLU A 210 -19.98 -0.54 5.19
N THR A 211 -19.69 0.51 5.96
CA THR A 211 -19.22 1.79 5.40
C THR A 211 -17.76 1.73 4.96
N LEU A 212 -16.99 0.73 5.39
CA LEU A 212 -15.54 0.68 5.23
C LEU A 212 -15.19 0.30 3.79
N THR A 213 -14.50 1.22 3.12
CA THR A 213 -14.04 1.08 1.74
C THR A 213 -12.54 0.88 1.63
N ARG A 214 -11.77 1.39 2.59
CA ARG A 214 -10.31 1.27 2.63
C ARG A 214 -9.82 0.98 4.03
N LEU A 215 -9.02 -0.06 4.19
CA LEU A 215 -8.44 -0.47 5.47
C LEU A 215 -6.93 -0.64 5.33
N TYR A 216 -6.16 0.08 6.13
CA TYR A 216 -4.72 -0.09 6.28
C TYR A 216 -4.37 -0.38 7.73
N LEU A 217 -3.71 -1.51 7.96
CA LEU A 217 -3.23 -1.94 9.26
C LEU A 217 -1.70 -2.01 9.23
N GLY A 218 -1.05 -1.25 10.09
CA GLY A 218 0.38 -1.29 10.31
C GLY A 218 0.73 -1.83 11.70
N LEU A 219 1.69 -2.74 11.81
CA LEU A 219 2.19 -3.20 13.10
C LEU A 219 1.10 -3.89 13.96
N TRP A 220 0.19 -4.65 13.35
CA TRP A 220 -0.86 -5.37 14.09
C TRP A 220 -0.61 -6.87 14.15
N VAL A 221 -1.14 -7.52 15.19
CA VAL A 221 -1.43 -8.95 15.14
C VAL A 221 -2.86 -9.08 14.63
N PHE A 222 -3.04 -9.73 13.48
CA PHE A 222 -4.38 -9.94 12.95
C PHE A 222 -5.17 -10.89 13.87
N PRO A 223 -6.44 -10.58 14.19
CA PRO A 223 -7.26 -11.47 15.01
C PRO A 223 -7.38 -12.86 14.38
N VAL A 224 -7.33 -13.90 15.21
CA VAL A 224 -7.50 -15.28 14.72
C VAL A 224 -8.88 -15.40 14.09
N THR A 225 -8.94 -15.78 12.82
CA THR A 225 -10.20 -15.80 12.06
C THR A 225 -11.24 -16.77 12.62
N ALA A 226 -10.80 -17.82 13.33
CA ALA A 226 -11.69 -18.74 14.06
C ALA A 226 -12.53 -18.07 15.16
N ASP A 227 -12.02 -16.98 15.75
CA ASP A 227 -12.70 -16.23 16.81
C ASP A 227 -13.64 -15.16 16.25
N LEU A 228 -13.60 -14.91 14.93
CA LEU A 228 -14.46 -13.93 14.29
C LEU A 228 -15.89 -14.49 14.11
N PRO A 229 -16.93 -13.65 14.32
CA PRO A 229 -18.29 -14.06 14.02
C PRO A 229 -18.43 -14.57 12.59
N ARG A 230 -19.19 -15.65 12.38
CA ARG A 230 -19.42 -16.22 11.04
C ARG A 230 -20.03 -15.24 10.03
N ALA A 231 -20.73 -14.22 10.51
CA ALA A 231 -21.33 -13.16 9.70
C ALA A 231 -20.33 -12.05 9.30
N THR A 232 -19.09 -12.09 9.79
CA THR A 232 -18.05 -11.12 9.45
C THR A 232 -17.86 -11.07 7.94
N CYS A 233 -18.01 -9.86 7.39
CA CYS A 233 -17.83 -9.59 5.97
C CYS A 233 -17.39 -8.14 5.76
N PHE A 234 -16.74 -7.88 4.63
CA PHE A 234 -16.29 -6.56 4.22
C PHE A 234 -16.99 -6.21 2.89
N PRO A 235 -18.30 -5.95 2.92
CA PRO A 235 -19.13 -5.93 1.71
C PRO A 235 -18.76 -4.81 0.74
N ASN A 236 -18.15 -3.73 1.23
CA ASN A 236 -17.79 -2.55 0.44
C ASN A 236 -16.29 -2.25 0.44
N LEU A 237 -15.44 -3.17 0.94
CA LEU A 237 -14.00 -2.96 1.04
C LEU A 237 -13.35 -3.09 -0.33
N LEU A 238 -12.82 -1.98 -0.84
CA LEU A 238 -12.18 -1.87 -2.15
C LEU A 238 -10.65 -2.02 -2.07
N GLU A 239 -10.05 -1.60 -0.96
CA GLU A 239 -8.60 -1.57 -0.78
C GLU A 239 -8.21 -2.03 0.61
N LEU A 240 -7.30 -3.01 0.67
CA LEU A 240 -6.74 -3.56 1.90
C LEU A 240 -5.22 -3.44 1.86
N GLY A 241 -4.64 -2.77 2.86
CA GLY A 241 -3.21 -2.69 3.09
C GLY A 241 -2.81 -3.32 4.42
N LEU A 242 -1.86 -4.24 4.39
CA LEU A 242 -1.29 -4.88 5.59
C LEU A 242 0.21 -4.64 5.60
N CYS A 243 0.68 -3.84 6.56
CA CYS A 243 2.07 -3.41 6.68
C CYS A 243 2.68 -3.97 7.99
N ASN A 244 3.61 -4.93 7.91
CA ASN A 244 4.16 -5.62 9.08
C ASN A 244 3.06 -6.16 10.00
N VAL A 245 2.05 -6.81 9.41
CA VAL A 245 0.95 -7.45 10.14
C VAL A 245 1.27 -8.93 10.31
N ILE A 246 1.22 -9.41 11.55
CA ILE A 246 1.40 -10.82 11.87
C ILE A 246 0.07 -11.54 11.67
N MET A 247 0.05 -12.51 10.76
CA MET A 247 -1.06 -13.45 10.58
C MET A 247 -0.61 -14.81 11.13
N LYS A 248 -1.49 -15.49 11.89
CA LYS A 248 -1.12 -16.73 12.61
C LYS A 248 -1.46 -17.99 11.82
N SER A 249 -2.21 -17.84 10.73
CA SER A 249 -2.54 -18.92 9.81
C SER A 249 -2.54 -18.42 8.37
N ILE A 250 -2.04 -19.24 7.42
CA ILE A 250 -2.28 -19.08 5.97
C ILE A 250 -3.77 -18.84 5.67
N SER A 251 -4.69 -19.45 6.44
CA SER A 251 -6.13 -19.33 6.19
C SER A 251 -6.71 -17.95 6.54
N ASP A 252 -5.98 -17.11 7.29
CA ASP A 252 -6.45 -15.78 7.67
C ASP A 252 -6.59 -14.86 6.45
N LEU A 253 -5.66 -14.92 5.49
CA LEU A 253 -5.73 -14.11 4.27
C LEU A 253 -6.81 -14.65 3.33
N ASP A 254 -6.89 -15.97 3.18
CA ASP A 254 -7.94 -16.66 2.41
C ASP A 254 -9.33 -16.24 2.91
N PHE A 255 -9.52 -16.17 4.23
CA PHE A 255 -10.76 -15.69 4.86
C PHE A 255 -11.08 -14.25 4.50
N ILE A 256 -10.12 -13.33 4.56
CA ILE A 256 -10.36 -11.92 4.23
C ILE A 256 -10.73 -11.77 2.75
N LEU A 257 -10.03 -12.47 1.85
CA LEU A 257 -10.32 -12.44 0.41
C LEU A 257 -11.70 -13.01 0.09
N ASP A 258 -12.10 -14.13 0.70
CA ASP A 258 -13.43 -14.73 0.57
C ASP A 258 -14.54 -13.79 1.07
N ARG A 259 -14.26 -13.06 2.16
CA ARG A 259 -15.23 -12.16 2.81
C ARG A 259 -15.23 -10.72 2.28
N SER A 260 -14.46 -10.43 1.24
CA SER A 260 -14.35 -9.10 0.63
C SER A 260 -14.71 -9.15 -0.87
N PRO A 261 -16.00 -9.28 -1.23
CA PRO A 261 -16.45 -9.60 -2.60
C PRO A 261 -16.20 -8.49 -3.63
N VAL A 262 -15.84 -7.28 -3.20
CA VAL A 262 -15.56 -6.13 -4.07
C VAL A 262 -14.12 -5.61 -3.94
N LEU A 263 -13.24 -6.36 -3.28
CA LEU A 263 -11.85 -5.96 -3.06
C LEU A 263 -11.11 -5.89 -4.40
N GLU A 264 -10.63 -4.69 -4.76
CA GLU A 264 -9.90 -4.44 -6.00
C GLU A 264 -8.38 -4.39 -5.79
N THR A 265 -7.94 -3.89 -4.63
CA THR A 265 -6.52 -3.66 -4.33
C THR A 265 -6.10 -4.36 -3.04
N LEU A 266 -5.06 -5.18 -3.12
CA LEU A 266 -4.37 -5.76 -1.98
C LEU A 266 -2.92 -5.28 -1.95
N CYS A 267 -2.52 -4.64 -0.86
CA CYS A 267 -1.14 -4.26 -0.60
C CYS A 267 -0.64 -5.00 0.63
N LEU A 268 0.41 -5.79 0.48
CA LEU A 268 1.13 -6.47 1.55
C LEU A 268 2.52 -5.85 1.59
N GLU A 269 2.92 -5.38 2.75
CA GLU A 269 4.24 -4.77 2.95
C GLU A 269 4.92 -5.27 4.22
N GLY A 270 6.22 -5.54 4.13
CA GLY A 270 7.07 -5.84 5.27
C GLY A 270 7.13 -7.32 5.67
N GLU A 271 7.89 -7.61 6.72
CA GLU A 271 8.67 -8.86 6.87
C GLU A 271 8.01 -9.99 7.69
N MET A 272 6.67 -10.08 7.74
CA MET A 272 6.00 -11.05 8.64
C MET A 272 4.80 -11.79 8.05
N PHE A 273 4.94 -12.36 6.86
CA PHE A 273 3.93 -13.26 6.29
C PHE A 273 4.42 -14.71 6.33
N GLU A 274 3.48 -15.65 6.48
CA GLU A 274 3.79 -17.08 6.34
C GLU A 274 4.31 -17.39 4.92
N HIS A 275 5.05 -18.48 4.81
CA HIS A 275 5.79 -18.91 3.62
C HIS A 275 4.94 -19.00 2.32
N CYS A 276 3.61 -18.98 2.36
CA CYS A 276 2.74 -19.14 1.19
C CYS A 276 1.58 -18.13 1.15
N ILE A 277 1.40 -17.46 0.01
CA ILE A 277 0.26 -16.59 -0.31
C ILE A 277 -0.58 -17.24 -1.39
N ARG A 278 -1.88 -17.44 -1.13
CA ARG A 278 -2.84 -17.96 -2.10
C ARG A 278 -3.84 -16.86 -2.46
N LEU A 279 -3.97 -16.60 -3.76
CA LEU A 279 -4.85 -15.56 -4.28
C LEU A 279 -6.03 -16.23 -4.98
N VAL A 280 -7.17 -16.22 -4.29
CA VAL A 280 -8.48 -16.64 -4.81
C VAL A 280 -9.43 -15.45 -4.63
N SER A 281 -9.81 -14.78 -5.71
CA SER A 281 -10.73 -13.64 -5.64
C SER A 281 -11.32 -13.27 -7.00
N GLN A 282 -12.62 -13.02 -7.04
CA GLN A 282 -13.33 -12.65 -8.26
C GLN A 282 -13.30 -11.14 -8.56
N SER A 283 -12.86 -10.32 -7.60
CA SER A 283 -12.86 -8.86 -7.71
C SER A 283 -11.46 -8.24 -7.78
N LEU A 284 -10.44 -8.98 -7.32
CA LEU A 284 -9.08 -8.46 -7.17
C LEU A 284 -8.48 -8.06 -8.52
N ARG A 285 -7.99 -6.82 -8.60
CA ARG A 285 -7.38 -6.24 -9.81
C ARG A 285 -5.90 -5.96 -9.62
N ARG A 286 -5.49 -5.55 -8.42
CA ARG A 286 -4.12 -5.13 -8.13
C ARG A 286 -3.64 -5.81 -6.87
N VAL A 287 -2.49 -6.47 -6.97
CA VAL A 287 -1.77 -7.05 -5.85
C VAL A 287 -0.38 -6.47 -5.83
N GLN A 288 0.03 -5.97 -4.67
CA GLN A 288 1.36 -5.46 -4.44
C GLN A 288 1.92 -6.11 -3.17
N ILE A 289 3.08 -6.74 -3.28
CA ILE A 289 3.77 -7.46 -2.22
C ILE A 289 5.19 -6.87 -2.15
N ILE A 290 5.47 -6.03 -1.17
CA ILE A 290 6.73 -5.31 -1.05
C ILE A 290 7.46 -5.68 0.22
N GLY A 291 8.73 -6.06 0.14
CA GLY A 291 9.56 -6.33 1.31
C GLY A 291 9.04 -7.49 2.16
N CYS A 292 8.21 -8.36 1.59
CA CYS A 292 7.69 -9.54 2.28
C CYS A 292 8.58 -10.74 2.00
N TRP A 293 8.90 -11.50 3.04
CA TRP A 293 9.48 -12.83 2.87
C TRP A 293 8.36 -13.83 2.58
N VAL A 294 8.30 -14.30 1.32
CA VAL A 294 7.29 -15.24 0.84
C VAL A 294 8.00 -16.29 0.00
N GLU A 295 7.86 -17.56 0.37
CA GLU A 295 8.43 -18.67 -0.40
C GLU A 295 7.57 -18.98 -1.62
N GLU A 296 6.24 -18.92 -1.51
CA GLU A 296 5.33 -19.28 -2.60
C GLU A 296 4.20 -18.27 -2.76
N ILE A 297 3.98 -17.75 -3.98
CA ILE A 297 2.83 -16.92 -4.35
C ILE A 297 2.03 -17.68 -5.40
N PHE A 298 0.82 -18.10 -5.06
CA PHE A 298 -0.07 -18.86 -5.91
C PHE A 298 -1.28 -18.03 -6.31
N VAL A 299 -1.30 -17.60 -7.57
CA VAL A 299 -2.51 -17.06 -8.20
C VAL A 299 -3.38 -18.24 -8.62
N VAL A 300 -4.29 -18.68 -7.74
CA VAL A 300 -5.08 -19.88 -7.97
C VAL A 300 -6.22 -19.58 -8.94
N ASP A 301 -7.09 -18.64 -8.57
CA ASP A 301 -8.22 -18.19 -9.38
C ASP A 301 -8.51 -16.70 -9.12
N ALA A 302 -8.04 -15.85 -10.04
CA ALA A 302 -8.18 -14.41 -9.96
C ALA A 302 -8.47 -13.80 -11.34
N PRO A 303 -9.69 -13.99 -11.89
CA PRO A 303 -10.00 -13.65 -13.28
C PRO A 303 -9.96 -12.15 -13.59
N CYS A 304 -10.11 -11.30 -12.57
CA CYS A 304 -10.02 -9.86 -12.67
C CYS A 304 -8.62 -9.29 -12.44
N LEU A 305 -7.64 -10.14 -12.08
CA LEU A 305 -6.31 -9.69 -11.72
C LEU A 305 -5.62 -9.06 -12.92
N GLU A 306 -5.29 -7.78 -12.80
CA GLU A 306 -4.68 -6.97 -13.83
C GLU A 306 -3.18 -6.78 -13.56
N ARG A 307 -2.80 -6.61 -12.29
CA ARG A 307 -1.42 -6.30 -11.89
C ARG A 307 -1.01 -7.13 -10.68
N LEU A 308 0.12 -7.81 -10.80
CA LEU A 308 0.80 -8.47 -9.68
C LEU A 308 2.21 -7.92 -9.56
N ILE A 309 2.44 -7.16 -8.48
CA ILE A 309 3.74 -6.63 -8.14
C ILE A 309 4.31 -7.36 -6.95
N GLN A 310 5.51 -7.89 -7.10
CA GLN A 310 6.31 -8.43 -6.01
C GLN A 310 7.66 -7.72 -6.04
N SER A 311 8.16 -7.20 -4.92
CA SER A 311 9.48 -6.56 -4.90
C SER A 311 10.11 -6.66 -3.53
N GLY A 312 11.31 -7.23 -3.49
CA GLY A 312 12.11 -7.31 -2.27
C GLY A 312 11.58 -8.30 -1.23
N GLY A 313 12.53 -8.77 -0.44
CA GLY A 313 12.37 -9.53 0.79
C GLY A 313 13.79 -9.65 1.35
N TRP A 314 14.03 -9.13 2.55
CA TRP A 314 15.31 -9.32 3.23
C TRP A 314 15.30 -10.72 3.84
N SER A 315 16.37 -11.48 3.63
CA SER A 315 16.60 -12.74 4.33
C SER A 315 17.74 -12.52 5.34
N PRO A 316 17.54 -12.84 6.63
CA PRO A 316 18.60 -12.76 7.64
C PRO A 316 19.82 -13.63 7.27
N GLU A 317 19.56 -14.73 6.56
CA GLU A 317 20.56 -15.67 6.06
C GLU A 317 20.94 -15.32 4.61
N ASP A 318 21.67 -14.22 4.42
CA ASP A 318 22.06 -13.68 3.10
C ASP A 318 23.14 -14.54 2.37
N HIS A 319 23.06 -15.87 2.50
CA HIS A 319 23.96 -16.83 1.85
C HIS A 319 23.34 -17.52 0.63
N ASP A 320 22.01 -17.52 0.49
CA ASP A 320 21.34 -18.05 -0.70
C ASP A 320 20.04 -17.27 -0.92
N GLY A 321 20.05 -16.34 -1.87
CA GLY A 321 19.03 -15.29 -2.03
C GLY A 321 17.58 -15.77 -1.94
N ASN A 322 16.68 -14.84 -1.58
CA ASN A 322 15.26 -15.04 -1.39
C ASN A 322 14.68 -16.04 -2.42
N ARG A 323 14.02 -17.11 -1.98
CA ARG A 323 13.51 -18.17 -2.86
C ARG A 323 12.02 -18.03 -3.04
N THR A 324 11.57 -16.99 -3.74
CA THR A 324 10.14 -16.84 -4.04
C THR A 324 9.78 -17.60 -5.31
N LYS A 325 8.85 -18.53 -5.17
CA LYS A 325 8.21 -19.27 -6.24
C LYS A 325 6.88 -18.62 -6.58
N VAL A 326 6.69 -18.21 -7.83
CA VAL A 326 5.42 -17.59 -8.26
C VAL A 326 4.71 -18.57 -9.19
N LYS A 327 3.51 -19.04 -8.84
CA LYS A 327 2.66 -19.89 -9.68
C LYS A 327 1.47 -19.11 -10.20
N ILE A 328 1.34 -19.02 -11.52
CA ILE A 328 0.19 -18.38 -12.17
C ILE A 328 -0.77 -19.47 -12.66
N GLY A 329 -1.96 -19.53 -12.04
CA GLY A 329 -3.11 -20.34 -12.43
C GLY A 329 -4.07 -19.54 -13.32
N HIS A 330 -5.32 -19.36 -12.91
CA HIS A 330 -6.32 -18.64 -13.72
C HIS A 330 -6.28 -17.12 -13.49
N ALA A 331 -5.61 -16.38 -14.38
CA ALA A 331 -5.54 -14.92 -14.36
C ALA A 331 -5.51 -14.30 -15.78
N PRO A 332 -6.58 -14.45 -16.59
CA PRO A 332 -6.63 -14.03 -17.99
C PRO A 332 -6.43 -12.52 -18.24
N LYS A 333 -6.71 -11.66 -17.26
CA LYS A 333 -6.54 -10.20 -17.39
C LYS A 333 -5.18 -9.69 -16.91
N LEU A 334 -4.28 -10.58 -16.50
CA LEU A 334 -2.99 -10.19 -15.93
C LEU A 334 -2.13 -9.55 -17.01
N HIS A 335 -2.02 -8.22 -16.98
CA HIS A 335 -1.30 -7.41 -17.96
C HIS A 335 0.04 -6.92 -17.45
N MET A 336 0.20 -6.78 -16.13
CA MET A 336 1.45 -6.37 -15.49
C MET A 336 1.92 -7.41 -14.48
N LEU A 337 3.17 -7.83 -14.61
CA LEU A 337 3.83 -8.74 -13.66
C LEU A 337 5.23 -8.23 -13.31
N GLY A 338 5.58 -8.20 -12.03
CA GLY A 338 6.96 -8.00 -11.57
C GLY A 338 7.07 -7.03 -10.40
N TYR A 339 8.20 -6.86 -9.72
CA TYR A 339 9.56 -7.23 -10.08
C TYR A 339 9.89 -8.69 -9.75
N LEU A 340 10.04 -9.51 -10.78
CA LEU A 340 10.57 -10.86 -10.60
C LEU A 340 12.08 -10.78 -10.43
N GLU A 341 12.59 -11.16 -9.26
CA GLU A 341 14.04 -11.27 -9.05
C GLU A 341 14.58 -12.53 -9.75
N LEU A 342 15.59 -12.35 -10.59
CA LEU A 342 16.17 -13.42 -11.40
C LEU A 342 17.42 -13.98 -10.73
N ASP A 343 17.24 -14.66 -9.59
CA ASP A 343 18.28 -15.45 -8.92
C ASP A 343 17.95 -16.96 -8.99
N PRO A 344 18.93 -17.89 -8.86
CA PRO A 344 18.72 -19.35 -8.96
C PRO A 344 17.68 -19.90 -7.98
N GLY A 345 17.47 -19.17 -6.88
CA GLY A 345 16.48 -19.46 -5.86
C GLY A 345 15.04 -19.05 -6.22
N HIS A 346 14.87 -18.10 -7.14
CA HIS A 346 13.56 -17.62 -7.56
C HIS A 346 13.03 -18.44 -8.74
N VAL A 347 11.81 -18.94 -8.59
CA VAL A 347 11.25 -19.93 -9.51
C VAL A 347 9.88 -19.46 -10.00
N LEU A 348 9.81 -18.99 -11.25
CA LEU A 348 8.53 -18.72 -11.89
C LEU A 348 7.96 -20.03 -12.44
N GLU A 349 6.76 -20.40 -12.00
CA GLU A 349 5.98 -21.53 -12.50
C GLU A 349 4.72 -21.02 -13.21
N VAL A 350 4.50 -21.46 -14.44
CA VAL A 350 3.26 -21.16 -15.19
C VAL A 350 2.57 -22.49 -15.48
N GLY A 351 1.33 -22.65 -14.99
CA GLY A 351 0.64 -23.94 -15.01
C GLY A 351 1.38 -24.99 -14.17
N ASN A 352 1.96 -26.01 -14.82
CA ASN A 352 2.75 -27.07 -14.19
C ASN A 352 4.21 -27.07 -14.65
N THR A 353 4.68 -25.99 -15.27
CA THR A 353 6.04 -25.93 -15.81
C THR A 353 6.85 -24.85 -15.12
N ILE A 354 8.02 -25.26 -14.65
CA ILE A 354 8.99 -24.39 -14.01
C ILE A 354 9.88 -23.74 -15.07
N ILE A 355 9.96 -22.41 -15.06
CA ILE A 355 10.82 -21.64 -15.94
C ILE A 355 12.23 -21.64 -15.35
N LYS A 356 13.14 -22.42 -15.95
CA LYS A 356 14.57 -22.47 -15.62
C LYS A 356 15.42 -22.06 -16.81
N ALA A 357 16.68 -21.69 -16.57
CA ALA A 357 17.64 -21.45 -17.62
C ALA A 357 17.75 -22.67 -18.56
N GLY A 358 17.46 -22.48 -19.85
CA GLY A 358 17.48 -23.55 -20.85
C GLY A 358 16.21 -24.41 -20.96
N ALA A 359 15.14 -24.09 -20.22
CA ALA A 359 13.84 -24.76 -20.36
C ALA A 359 13.24 -24.48 -21.76
N ARG A 360 12.71 -25.52 -22.42
CA ARG A 360 11.95 -25.36 -23.66
C ARG A 360 10.59 -24.77 -23.33
N VAL A 361 10.31 -23.58 -23.88
CA VAL A 361 9.00 -22.93 -23.76
C VAL A 361 8.00 -23.67 -24.64
N SER A 362 6.90 -24.14 -24.05
CA SER A 362 5.77 -24.68 -24.79
C SER A 362 4.59 -23.69 -24.76
N PRO A 363 3.60 -23.81 -25.65
CA PRO A 363 2.45 -22.89 -25.66
C PRO A 363 1.69 -22.86 -24.33
N SER A 364 1.70 -23.96 -23.57
CA SER A 364 1.07 -24.08 -22.25
C SER A 364 1.81 -23.33 -21.14
N THR A 365 3.04 -22.86 -21.39
CA THR A 365 3.87 -22.10 -20.42
C THR A 365 3.93 -20.62 -20.74
N MET A 366 3.22 -20.19 -21.78
CA MET A 366 3.14 -18.78 -22.17
C MET A 366 2.04 -18.08 -21.39
N VAL A 367 2.31 -16.83 -20.98
CA VAL A 367 1.30 -15.93 -20.40
C VAL A 367 1.13 -14.75 -21.36
N PRO A 368 0.36 -14.92 -22.45
CA PRO A 368 0.25 -13.91 -23.50
C PRO A 368 -0.51 -12.65 -23.08
N SER A 369 -1.19 -12.67 -21.92
CA SER A 369 -1.90 -11.50 -21.40
C SER A 369 -0.95 -10.40 -20.88
N VAL A 370 0.29 -10.75 -20.52
CA VAL A 370 1.25 -9.82 -19.92
C VAL A 370 1.88 -8.94 -21.00
N GLY A 371 1.54 -7.65 -20.96
CA GLY A 371 2.15 -6.60 -21.80
C GLY A 371 3.25 -5.82 -21.10
N ILE A 372 3.23 -5.76 -19.76
CA ILE A 372 4.23 -5.07 -18.94
C ILE A 372 4.92 -6.07 -18.02
N LEU A 373 6.22 -6.27 -18.20
CA LEU A 373 7.03 -7.15 -17.36
C LEU A 373 8.06 -6.31 -16.60
N ALA A 374 8.23 -6.56 -15.30
CA ALA A 374 9.28 -5.95 -14.51
C ALA A 374 10.20 -7.05 -13.91
N LEU A 375 11.51 -6.89 -14.08
CA LEU A 375 12.54 -7.84 -13.66
C LEU A 375 13.55 -7.13 -12.75
N GLU A 376 14.04 -7.83 -11.73
CA GLU A 376 15.19 -7.41 -10.94
C GLU A 376 16.37 -8.34 -11.24
N VAL A 377 17.48 -7.77 -11.73
CA VAL A 377 18.57 -8.56 -12.33
C VAL A 377 19.93 -8.14 -11.78
N ARG A 378 20.70 -9.12 -11.30
CA ARG A 378 22.11 -8.97 -10.92
C ARG A 378 23.02 -9.25 -12.12
N PHE A 379 23.31 -8.24 -12.94
CA PHE A 379 24.15 -8.41 -14.14
C PHE A 379 25.61 -8.81 -13.84
N GLY A 380 26.08 -8.65 -12.60
CA GLY A 380 27.39 -9.16 -12.15
C GLY A 380 27.49 -10.69 -12.19
N VAL A 381 26.36 -11.40 -12.23
CA VAL A 381 26.32 -12.88 -12.26
C VAL A 381 25.84 -13.34 -13.63
N ARG A 382 26.73 -13.90 -14.44
CA ARG A 382 26.45 -14.35 -15.82
C ARG A 382 25.22 -15.25 -15.94
N ASN A 383 24.96 -16.11 -14.94
CA ASN A 383 23.84 -17.02 -14.98
C ASN A 383 22.49 -16.29 -14.83
N HIS A 384 22.43 -15.20 -14.06
CA HIS A 384 21.21 -14.43 -13.82
C HIS A 384 20.84 -13.66 -15.10
N ALA A 385 21.84 -13.03 -15.74
CA ALA A 385 21.67 -12.37 -17.03
C ALA A 385 21.20 -13.33 -18.14
N LYS A 386 21.68 -14.58 -18.15
CA LYS A 386 21.24 -15.63 -19.10
C LYS A 386 19.79 -16.10 -18.87
N MET A 387 19.17 -15.78 -17.74
CA MET A 387 17.76 -16.12 -17.50
C MET A 387 16.80 -15.17 -18.23
N VAL A 388 17.20 -13.91 -18.45
CA VAL A 388 16.35 -12.87 -19.07
C VAL A 388 15.73 -13.33 -20.40
N PRO A 389 16.49 -13.85 -21.39
CA PRO A 389 15.89 -14.35 -22.64
C PRO A 389 14.88 -15.48 -22.43
N ASN A 390 15.11 -16.36 -21.44
CA ASN A 390 14.23 -17.50 -21.20
C ASN A 390 12.90 -17.03 -20.59
N VAL A 391 12.95 -16.06 -19.67
CA VAL A 391 11.76 -15.45 -19.09
C VAL A 391 10.97 -14.68 -20.15
N LEU A 392 11.63 -13.90 -21.01
CA LEU A 392 10.96 -13.16 -22.08
C LEU A 392 10.23 -14.07 -23.08
N ARG A 393 10.77 -15.25 -23.38
CA ARG A 393 10.07 -16.23 -24.25
C ARG A 393 8.74 -16.72 -23.66
N CYS A 394 8.55 -16.68 -22.33
CA CYS A 394 7.30 -17.03 -21.69
C CYS A 394 6.23 -15.92 -21.78
N PHE A 395 6.63 -14.70 -22.17
CA PHE A 395 5.74 -13.54 -22.27
C PHE A 395 5.82 -12.95 -23.69
N PRO A 396 5.19 -13.59 -24.70
CA PRO A 396 5.37 -13.23 -26.10
C PRO A 396 4.86 -11.82 -26.47
N ASN A 397 3.90 -11.29 -25.70
CA ASN A 397 3.23 -10.02 -25.98
C ASN A 397 3.77 -8.85 -25.13
N VAL A 398 4.97 -8.97 -24.53
CA VAL A 398 5.55 -7.86 -23.76
C VAL A 398 5.79 -6.67 -24.68
N GLU A 399 5.17 -5.56 -24.33
CA GLU A 399 5.32 -4.25 -24.95
C GLU A 399 6.23 -3.34 -24.14
N THR A 400 6.21 -3.49 -22.81
CA THR A 400 7.06 -2.72 -21.88
C THR A 400 7.83 -3.65 -20.94
N LEU A 401 9.16 -3.60 -20.95
CA LEU A 401 10.03 -4.33 -20.03
C LEU A 401 10.76 -3.38 -19.08
N HIS A 402 10.47 -3.46 -17.78
CA HIS A 402 11.23 -2.76 -16.74
C HIS A 402 12.33 -3.69 -16.20
N ILE A 403 13.56 -3.19 -16.06
CA ILE A 403 14.70 -3.90 -15.49
C ILE A 403 15.27 -3.04 -14.36
N LYS A 404 15.22 -3.53 -13.13
CA LYS A 404 15.92 -2.95 -11.99
C LYS A 404 17.26 -3.66 -11.83
N VAL A 405 18.35 -2.91 -11.80
CA VAL A 405 19.70 -3.49 -11.66
C VAL A 405 20.13 -3.50 -10.20
N LYS A 406 20.27 -4.70 -9.64
CA LYS A 406 20.80 -4.92 -8.29
C LYS A 406 22.33 -4.92 -8.40
N SER A 407 22.94 -3.73 -8.24
CA SER A 407 24.38 -3.50 -8.50
C SER A 407 25.28 -3.98 -7.34
N PRO A 408 26.54 -4.33 -7.66
CA PRO A 408 27.61 -3.37 -7.41
C PRO A 408 28.37 -3.02 -8.70
N LYS A 409 28.43 -1.72 -9.01
CA LYS A 409 29.39 -1.10 -9.95
C LYS A 409 29.55 -1.75 -11.35
N LEU A 410 28.47 -1.88 -12.14
CA LEU A 410 28.60 -2.11 -13.59
C LEU A 410 28.29 -0.84 -14.39
N LEU A 411 29.04 -0.62 -15.48
CA LEU A 411 28.81 0.49 -16.41
C LEU A 411 27.48 0.28 -17.14
N LEU A 412 26.61 1.31 -17.10
CA LEU A 412 25.28 1.36 -17.70
C LEU A 412 25.26 0.90 -19.18
N SER A 413 26.34 1.17 -19.92
CA SER A 413 26.51 0.82 -21.33
C SER A 413 26.56 -0.69 -21.61
N SER A 414 27.16 -1.48 -20.71
CA SER A 414 27.28 -2.93 -20.86
C SER A 414 25.95 -3.65 -20.63
N VAL A 415 25.10 -3.11 -19.76
CA VAL A 415 23.75 -3.64 -19.47
C VAL A 415 22.83 -3.39 -20.67
N CYS A 416 22.82 -2.16 -21.22
CA CYS A 416 22.03 -1.84 -22.40
C CYS A 416 22.39 -2.72 -23.60
N ALA A 417 23.67 -2.95 -23.88
CA ALA A 417 24.10 -3.79 -24.99
C ALA A 417 23.64 -5.25 -24.87
N MET A 418 23.66 -5.83 -23.66
CA MET A 418 23.24 -7.21 -23.40
C MET A 418 21.73 -7.40 -23.47
N VAL A 419 20.97 -6.38 -23.10
CA VAL A 419 19.50 -6.38 -23.14
C VAL A 419 19.00 -6.13 -24.57
N LEU A 420 19.61 -5.20 -25.30
CA LEU A 420 19.30 -4.92 -26.71
C LEU A 420 19.66 -6.08 -27.65
N SER A 421 20.67 -6.90 -27.32
CA SER A 421 20.98 -8.11 -28.12
C SER A 421 19.95 -9.24 -27.98
N VAL A 422 18.97 -9.09 -27.08
CA VAL A 422 17.94 -10.10 -26.78
C VAL A 422 16.54 -9.58 -27.15
N ALA A 423 16.36 -8.27 -27.16
CA ALA A 423 15.12 -7.60 -27.52
C ALA A 423 15.33 -6.75 -28.78
N ASP A 424 15.24 -7.39 -29.94
CA ASP A 424 15.49 -6.78 -31.26
C ASP A 424 14.55 -5.59 -31.61
N GLU A 425 13.56 -5.25 -30.77
CA GLU A 425 12.50 -4.27 -31.08
C GLU A 425 12.12 -3.31 -29.92
N LEU A 426 12.96 -3.08 -28.91
CA LEU A 426 12.61 -2.25 -27.74
C LEU A 426 13.43 -0.94 -27.60
N HIS A 427 12.74 0.19 -27.36
CA HIS A 427 13.33 1.50 -27.02
C HIS A 427 13.62 1.65 -25.53
N VAL A 428 14.83 2.06 -25.15
CA VAL A 428 15.26 2.24 -23.75
C VAL A 428 14.92 3.64 -23.20
N HIS A 429 14.23 3.70 -22.06
CA HIS A 429 14.04 4.84 -21.18
C HIS A 429 14.73 4.58 -19.83
N LEU A 430 15.45 5.57 -19.32
CA LEU A 430 16.27 5.46 -18.10
C LEU A 430 15.74 6.37 -16.99
N THR A 431 15.54 5.81 -15.80
CA THR A 431 15.29 6.56 -14.55
C THR A 431 15.85 5.77 -13.37
N ASP A 432 16.84 6.33 -12.65
CA ASP A 432 17.42 5.85 -11.38
C ASP A 432 17.49 4.32 -11.19
N GLN A 433 18.51 3.68 -11.80
CA GLN A 433 18.79 2.23 -11.79
C GLN A 433 17.70 1.32 -12.39
N ILE A 434 16.59 1.89 -12.86
CA ILE A 434 15.53 1.19 -13.58
C ILE A 434 15.62 1.55 -15.07
N PHE A 435 15.72 0.52 -15.90
CA PHE A 435 15.62 0.61 -17.35
C PHE A 435 14.19 0.26 -17.74
N SER A 436 13.54 1.04 -18.58
CA SER A 436 12.26 0.69 -19.18
C SER A 436 12.43 0.57 -20.68
N LEU A 437 11.99 -0.53 -21.25
CA LEU A 437 12.12 -0.86 -22.66
C LEU A 437 10.73 -0.89 -23.28
N ARG A 438 10.43 -0.14 -24.34
CA ARG A 438 9.10 -0.13 -24.98
C ARG A 438 9.14 -0.49 -26.46
N LYS A 439 8.19 -1.29 -26.94
CA LYS A 439 7.99 -1.48 -28.38
C LYS A 439 7.55 -0.15 -29.01
N PRO A 440 8.04 0.21 -30.22
CA PRO A 440 7.60 1.41 -30.91
C PRO A 440 6.11 1.35 -31.22
N ILE A 441 5.37 2.40 -30.88
CA ILE A 441 3.95 2.55 -31.23
C ILE A 441 3.90 3.30 -32.56
N GLY A 442 3.81 2.55 -33.67
CA GLY A 442 3.61 3.10 -35.02
C GLY A 442 4.77 2.83 -36.00
N PRO A 443 4.54 2.97 -37.32
CA PRO A 443 5.58 2.74 -38.32
C PRO A 443 6.69 3.77 -38.14
N LEU A 444 7.93 3.28 -38.06
CA LEU A 444 9.15 4.08 -38.10
C LEU A 444 9.06 5.04 -39.30
N ALA A 445 8.91 6.33 -39.04
CA ALA A 445 9.26 7.34 -40.02
C ALA A 445 10.77 7.25 -40.22
N SER A 446 11.15 6.95 -41.46
CA SER A 446 12.49 6.66 -42.00
C SER A 446 13.60 7.58 -41.53
#